data_AF-A0A921DU73-F1
#
_entry.id   AF-A0A921DU73-F1
#
_cell.length_a   1.000
_cell.length_b   1.000
_cell.length_c   1.000
_cell.angle_alpha   90.00
_cell.angle_beta   90.00
_cell.angle_gamma   90.00
#
_symmetry.space_group_name_H-M   'P 1'
#
loop_
_entity.id
_entity.type
_entity.pdbx_description
1 polymer ?
#
loop_
_entity_poly.entity_id
_entity_poly.type
_entity_poly.pdbx_seq_one_letter_code
_entity_poly.pdbx_strand_id
1 'polypeptide(L)'
;MKFRYTEEVLNSSNWMDGNGEVHCPEEMSNEYLHSVLRYIYRSRDRYWLNCRQINVIENFANGDEFFHKVIRTSTLWKTIINQLKNEKIGFNFDWETGSQETCEY
;
A
#
# COMPACT_ATOMS: atom_id res chain seq x y z
N MET A 1 6.75 0.04 22.52
CA MET A 1 6.01 -0.07 21.25
C MET A 1 4.65 -0.70 21.55
N LYS A 2 3.54 0.03 21.40
CA LYS A 2 2.20 -0.53 21.65
C LYS A 2 1.83 -1.40 20.44
N PHE A 3 1.70 -2.71 20.62
CA PHE A 3 1.24 -3.59 19.55
C PHE A 3 -0.19 -3.17 19.16
N ARG A 4 -0.36 -2.76 17.91
CA ARG A 4 -1.66 -2.42 17.33
C ARG A 4 -2.15 -3.58 16.49
N TYR A 5 -3.45 -3.82 16.50
CA TYR A 5 -4.04 -4.75 15.56
C TYR A 5 -4.04 -4.18 14.15
N THR A 6 -4.03 -5.05 13.15
CA THR A 6 -4.02 -4.66 11.73
C THR A 6 -5.16 -3.71 11.38
N GLU A 7 -6.34 -3.92 11.96
CA GLU A 7 -7.53 -3.09 11.77
C GLU A 7 -7.30 -1.65 12.26
N GLU A 8 -6.58 -1.46 13.37
CA GLU A 8 -6.28 -0.12 13.90
C GLU A 8 -5.33 0.65 12.97
N VAL A 9 -4.41 -0.05 12.33
CA VAL A 9 -3.45 0.57 11.39
C VAL A 9 -4.12 0.85 10.05
N LEU A 10 -4.80 -0.14 9.47
CA LEU A 10 -5.34 -0.05 8.11
C LEU A 10 -6.60 0.82 8.02
N ASN A 11 -7.41 0.93 9.09
CA ASN A 11 -8.58 1.81 9.09
C ASN A 11 -8.25 3.28 9.40
N SER A 12 -7.02 3.59 9.81
CA SER A 12 -6.56 4.95 10.04
C SER A 12 -6.36 5.70 8.71
N SER A 13 -6.64 7.00 8.69
CA SER A 13 -6.18 7.89 7.61
C SER A 13 -4.71 8.28 7.77
N ASN A 14 -4.18 8.18 8.99
CA ASN A 14 -2.82 8.59 9.32
C ASN A 14 -1.87 7.40 9.40
N TRP A 15 -0.65 7.62 8.95
CA TRP A 15 0.43 6.65 9.12
C TRP A 15 0.99 6.73 10.53
N MET A 16 1.42 5.60 11.09
CA MET A 16 2.22 5.58 12.30
C MET A 16 3.50 4.80 12.06
N ASP A 17 4.63 5.41 12.39
CA ASP A 17 5.93 4.79 12.21
C ASP A 17 6.32 3.83 13.36
N GLY A 18 7.53 3.27 13.26
CA GLY A 18 8.07 2.34 14.26
C GLY A 18 8.32 2.95 15.64
N ASN A 19 8.44 4.28 15.74
CA ASN A 19 8.63 5.01 17.00
C ASN A 19 7.29 5.33 17.68
N GLY A 20 6.18 5.18 16.95
CA GLY A 20 4.85 5.51 17.41
C GLY A 20 4.44 6.95 17.11
N GLU A 21 5.19 7.64 16.25
CA GLU A 21 4.83 8.97 15.77
C GLU A 21 3.74 8.86 14.71
N VAL A 22 2.74 9.76 14.78
CA VAL A 22 1.63 9.82 13.83
C VAL A 22 1.96 10.84 12.76
N HIS A 23 1.90 10.42 11.50
CA HIS A 23 2.18 11.23 10.33
C HIS A 23 0.91 11.36 9.47
N CYS A 24 0.55 12.60 9.11
CA CYS A 24 -0.55 12.86 8.19
C CYS A 24 -0.06 12.68 6.74
N PRO A 25 -0.65 11.80 5.91
CA PRO A 25 -0.20 11.60 4.54
C PRO A 25 -0.17 12.84 3.65
N GLU A 26 -1.03 13.81 3.93
CA GLU A 26 -1.09 15.08 3.19
C GLU A 26 0.14 15.97 3.43
N GLU A 27 0.87 15.75 4.52
CA GLU A 27 2.05 16.52 4.92
C GLU A 27 3.38 15.79 4.60
N MET A 28 3.30 14.55 4.12
CA MET A 28 4.47 13.71 3.84
C MET A 28 4.94 13.88 2.40
N SER A 29 6.26 13.79 2.17
CA SER A 29 6.82 13.80 0.82
C SER A 29 6.47 12.53 0.03
N ASN A 30 6.47 12.62 -1.30
CA ASN A 30 6.21 11.47 -2.17
C ASN A 30 7.17 10.30 -1.93
N GLU A 31 8.46 10.58 -1.72
CA GLU A 31 9.46 9.54 -1.41
C GLU A 31 9.09 8.80 -0.14
N TYR A 32 8.64 9.54 0.88
CA TYR A 32 8.20 8.95 2.14
C TYR A 32 6.92 8.13 1.95
N LEU A 33 5.91 8.66 1.24
CA LEU A 33 4.68 7.94 0.92
C LEU A 33 4.94 6.63 0.16
N HIS A 34 5.85 6.64 -0.82
CA HIS A 34 6.29 5.43 -1.51
C HIS A 34 7.00 4.44 -0.58
N SER A 35 7.85 4.94 0.34
CA SER A 35 8.49 4.13 1.36
C SER A 35 7.47 3.45 2.28
N VAL A 36 6.43 4.18 2.70
CA VAL A 36 5.33 3.65 3.52
C VAL A 36 4.57 2.55 2.77
N LEU A 37 4.18 2.78 1.52
CA LEU A 37 3.50 1.73 0.71
C LEU A 37 4.37 0.47 0.57
N ARG A 38 5.67 0.65 0.32
CA ARG A 38 6.63 -0.46 0.21
C ARG A 38 6.76 -1.21 1.53
N TYR A 39 6.81 -0.49 2.66
CA TYR A 39 6.85 -1.08 3.98
C TYR A 39 5.59 -1.91 4.26
N ILE A 40 4.41 -1.36 3.97
CA ILE A 40 3.13 -2.03 4.19
C ILE A 40 3.06 -3.34 3.39
N TYR A 41 3.43 -3.29 2.10
CA TYR A 41 3.47 -4.46 1.25
C TYR A 41 4.47 -5.52 1.76
N ARG A 42 5.70 -5.11 2.12
CA ARG A 42 6.71 -6.03 2.68
C ARG A 42 6.25 -6.66 4.00
N SER A 43 5.43 -5.95 4.76
CA SER A 43 4.90 -6.41 6.05
C SER A 43 3.54 -7.10 5.93
N ARG A 44 3.07 -7.43 4.73
CA ARG A 44 1.72 -7.99 4.51
C ARG A 44 1.43 -9.25 5.31
N ASP A 45 2.39 -10.16 5.46
CA ASP A 45 2.21 -11.39 6.25
C ASP A 45 2.02 -11.06 7.73
N ARG A 46 2.76 -10.07 8.23
CA ARG A 46 2.59 -9.58 9.60
C ARG A 46 1.21 -8.95 9.79
N TYR A 47 0.75 -8.14 8.84
CA TYR A 47 -0.60 -7.57 8.91
C TYR A 47 -1.67 -8.65 8.87
N TRP A 48 -1.52 -9.64 8.00
CA TRP A 48 -2.46 -10.75 7.93
C TRP A 48 -2.56 -11.51 9.27
N LEU A 49 -1.42 -11.91 9.85
CA LEU A 49 -1.36 -12.69 11.08
C LEU A 49 -1.71 -11.90 12.36
N ASN A 50 -1.75 -10.57 12.27
CA ASN A 50 -2.01 -9.67 13.40
C ASN A 50 -3.42 -9.04 13.33
N CYS A 51 -4.31 -9.63 12.53
CA CYS A 51 -5.74 -9.31 12.59
C CYS A 51 -6.32 -9.73 13.94
N ARG A 52 -7.28 -8.96 14.45
CA ARG A 52 -7.95 -9.26 15.71
C ARG A 52 -8.91 -10.45 15.59
N GLN A 53 -9.48 -10.65 14.40
CA GLN A 53 -10.44 -11.73 14.15
C GLN A 53 -9.75 -12.93 13.50
N ILE A 54 -9.84 -14.11 14.15
CA ILE A 54 -9.17 -15.33 13.69
C ILE A 54 -9.71 -15.81 12.34
N ASN A 55 -11.01 -15.63 12.07
CA ASN A 55 -11.62 -15.96 10.78
C ASN A 55 -10.96 -15.20 9.62
N VAL A 56 -10.47 -13.98 9.84
CA VAL A 56 -9.72 -13.21 8.84
C VAL A 56 -8.36 -13.86 8.59
N ILE A 57 -7.76 -14.55 9.55
CA ILE A 57 -6.51 -15.29 9.33
C ILE A 57 -6.79 -16.54 8.49
N GLU A 58 -7.85 -17.28 8.80
CA GLU A 58 -8.17 -18.57 8.14
C GLU A 58 -8.71 -18.42 6.71
N ASN A 59 -9.29 -17.27 6.35
CA ASN A 59 -9.96 -17.05 5.08
C ASN A 59 -9.04 -16.66 3.91
N PHE A 60 -7.74 -16.50 4.13
CA PHE A 60 -6.77 -16.21 3.06
C PHE A 60 -5.68 -17.27 3.02
N ALA A 61 -5.19 -17.59 1.84
CA ALA A 61 -4.13 -18.57 1.63
C ALA A 61 -2.75 -18.06 2.09
N ASN A 62 -2.51 -16.75 1.95
CA ASN A 62 -1.24 -16.11 2.28
C ASN A 62 -1.39 -14.58 2.41
N GLY A 63 -0.31 -13.90 2.82
CA GLY A 63 -0.31 -12.44 2.93
C GLY A 63 -0.41 -11.70 1.60
N ASP A 64 -0.10 -12.33 0.46
CA ASP A 64 -0.34 -11.74 -0.87
C ASP A 64 -1.84 -11.64 -1.17
N GLU A 65 -2.59 -12.71 -0.92
CA GLU A 65 -4.05 -12.69 -1.08
C GLU A 65 -4.69 -11.68 -0.13
N PHE A 66 -4.23 -11.66 1.13
CA PHE A 66 -4.65 -10.65 2.11
C PHE A 66 -4.32 -9.23 1.66
N PHE A 67 -3.13 -9.01 1.08
CA PHE A 67 -2.74 -7.71 0.55
C PHE A 67 -3.70 -7.23 -0.54
N HIS A 68 -3.99 -8.09 -1.51
CA HIS A 68 -4.87 -7.76 -2.63
C HIS A 68 -6.31 -7.49 -2.19
N LYS A 69 -6.85 -8.28 -1.25
CA LYS A 69 -8.25 -8.21 -0.83
C LYS A 69 -8.53 -7.20 0.28
N VAL A 70 -7.58 -7.00 1.21
CA VAL A 70 -7.76 -6.20 2.42
C VAL A 70 -6.87 -4.96 2.46
N ILE A 71 -5.56 -5.12 2.31
CA ILE A 71 -4.63 -3.96 2.45
C ILE A 71 -4.89 -2.92 1.37
N ARG A 72 -4.98 -3.33 0.09
CA ARG A 72 -5.22 -2.39 -1.02
C ARG A 72 -6.57 -1.68 -0.95
N THR A 73 -7.53 -2.24 -0.22
CA THR A 73 -8.88 -1.68 -0.07
C THR A 73 -9.04 -0.85 1.20
N SER A 74 -8.04 -0.85 2.08
CA SER A 74 -8.01 -0.14 3.36
C SER A 74 -8.01 1.39 3.22
N THR A 75 -8.44 2.07 4.28
CA THR A 75 -8.46 3.54 4.38
C THR A 75 -7.06 4.10 4.19
N LEU A 76 -6.08 3.62 4.96
CA LEU A 76 -4.70 4.10 4.92
C LEU A 76 -4.10 4.00 3.51
N TRP A 77 -4.24 2.83 2.87
CA TRP A 77 -3.70 2.61 1.53
C TRP A 77 -4.32 3.56 0.50
N LYS A 78 -5.64 3.72 0.53
CA LYS A 78 -6.35 4.63 -0.37
C LYS A 78 -5.96 6.09 -0.14
N THR A 79 -5.82 6.50 1.12
CA THR A 79 -5.38 7.86 1.46
C THR A 79 -4.02 8.17 0.85
N ILE A 80 -3.03 7.28 1.03
CA ILE A 80 -1.69 7.47 0.47
C ILE A 80 -1.72 7.50 -1.06
N ILE A 81 -2.45 6.56 -1.70
CA ILE A 81 -2.57 6.53 -3.16
C ILE A 81 -3.24 7.79 -3.71
N ASN A 82 -4.26 8.31 -3.03
CA ASN A 82 -4.93 9.53 -3.46
C ASN A 82 -4.01 10.74 -3.35
N GLN A 83 -3.20 10.83 -2.30
CA GLN A 83 -2.21 11.90 -2.18
C GLN A 83 -1.20 11.86 -3.33
N LEU A 84 -0.64 10.67 -3.62
CA LEU A 84 0.29 10.48 -4.74
C LEU A 84 -0.31 10.79 -6.12
N LYS A 85 -1.64 10.67 -6.28
CA LYS A 85 -2.34 11.00 -7.54
C LYS A 85 -2.70 12.48 -7.67
N ASN A 86 -2.98 13.14 -6.55
CA ASN A 86 -3.37 14.55 -6.53
C ASN A 86 -2.19 15.46 -6.84
N GLU A 87 -0.97 15.04 -6.50
CA GLU A 87 0.23 15.67 -7.00
C GLU A 87 0.38 15.38 -8.50
N LYS A 88 0.24 16.43 -9.33
CA LYS A 88 0.48 16.36 -10.78
C LYS A 88 1.96 16.02 -11.02
N ILE A 89 2.29 14.74 -11.03
CA ILE A 89 3.53 14.26 -11.62
C ILE A 89 3.39 14.49 -13.12
N GLY A 90 4.12 15.47 -13.66
CA GLY A 90 4.33 15.59 -15.10
C GLY A 90 5.04 14.33 -15.58
N PHE A 91 4.27 13.37 -16.07
CA PHE A 91 4.77 12.10 -16.59
C PHE A 91 5.09 12.28 -18.07
N ASN A 92 6.31 12.72 -18.39
CA ASN A 92 6.83 12.78 -19.76
C ASN A 92 7.45 11.43 -20.14
N PHE A 93 6.63 10.39 -20.26
CA PHE A 93 7.08 9.11 -20.80
C PHE A 93 6.04 8.58 -21.77
N ASP A 94 6.31 8.75 -23.07
CA ASP A 94 5.52 8.15 -24.14
C ASP A 94 5.92 6.68 -24.26
N TRP A 95 4.96 5.79 -24.06
CA TRP A 95 5.13 4.38 -24.35
C TRP A 95 5.07 4.20 -25.86
N GLU A 96 6.23 4.08 -26.52
CA GLU A 96 6.27 3.56 -27.88
C GLU A 96 5.76 2.11 -27.83
N THR A 97 4.48 1.92 -28.13
CA THR A 97 3.95 0.60 -28.47
C THR A 97 4.75 0.10 -29.66
N GLY A 98 5.64 -0.86 -29.41
CA GLY A 98 6.57 -1.40 -30.40
C GLY A 98 5.92 -1.62 -31.76
N SER A 99 6.46 -0.95 -32.77
CA SER A 99 6.20 -1.27 -34.16
C SER A 99 6.60 -2.72 -34.40
N GLN A 100 5.62 -3.57 -34.70
CA GLN A 100 5.89 -4.89 -35.26
C GLN A 100 6.60 -4.70 -36.60
N GLU A 101 7.91 -4.96 -36.64
CA GLU A 101 8.59 -5.28 -37.88
C GLU A 101 8.00 -6.59 -38.40
N THR A 102 7.16 -6.51 -39.43
CA THR A 102 6.76 -7.67 -40.22
C THR A 102 7.97 -8.12 -41.03
N CYS A 103 8.63 -9.19 -40.62
CA CYS A 103 9.53 -9.91 -41.50
C CYS A 103 8.68 -10.60 -42.58
N GLU A 104 8.65 -10.02 -43.78
CA GLU A 104 8.19 -10.72 -44.99
C GLU A 104 9.24 -11.77 -45.40
N TYR A 105 8.76 -12.98 -45.70
CA TYR A 105 9.53 -14.15 -46.14
C TYR A 105 9.81 -14.12 -47.64
#